data_AF-A0A0B1ZIV0-F1
#
_entry.id   AF-A0A0B1ZIV0-F1
#
_cell.length_a   1.000
_cell.length_b   1.000
_cell.length_c   1.000
_cell.angle_alpha   90.00
_cell.angle_beta   90.00
_cell.angle_gamma   90.00
#
_symmetry.space_group_name_H-M   'P 1'
#
loop_
_entity.id
_entity.type
_entity.pdbx_description
1 polymer ?
#
loop_
_entity_poly.entity_id
_entity_poly.type
_entity_poly.pdbx_seq_one_letter_code
_entity_poly.pdbx_strand_id
1 'polypeptide(L)'
;MTSWSLEALLADLHSSVTEQLARARRTMGHPVAKGDVAESIWAQLLAGYLPQRYKVAKAFVCDSEGRFSDQLDVVVYDRQYSPLIFEMDNQIIIPAESVYAVFEAKQEIDAAQVGYAAKKIASVRGLKRTSLPVPHIGGSSPPKPLQPIIGGLLTFESTWSPPLGSSLAKALADADDDSRIDIGCVAAHGWFACDDAGCHVINDQGKPATAFLLELIARLQGLATVPMIDIRAYAKWLND
;
A
#
# COMPACT_ATOMS: atom_id res chain seq x y z
N MET A 1 -28.57 9.67 26.44
CA MET A 1 -27.48 10.37 25.72
C MET A 1 -26.35 9.39 25.54
N THR A 2 -25.94 9.11 24.31
CA THR A 2 -24.73 8.33 24.03
C THR A 2 -23.51 9.18 24.35
N SER A 3 -22.57 8.65 25.13
CA SER A 3 -21.29 9.31 25.42
C SER A 3 -20.27 9.00 24.33
N TRP A 4 -19.34 9.92 24.08
CA TRP A 4 -18.20 9.68 23.20
C TRP A 4 -17.33 8.54 23.75
N SER A 5 -16.92 7.61 22.88
CA SER A 5 -15.98 6.53 23.22
C SER A 5 -15.00 6.32 22.08
N LEU A 6 -13.71 6.53 22.35
CA LEU A 6 -12.65 6.25 21.36
C LEU A 6 -12.66 4.78 20.94
N GLU A 7 -12.89 3.88 21.90
CA GLU A 7 -12.99 2.45 21.62
C GLU A 7 -14.10 2.12 20.63
N ALA A 8 -15.27 2.77 20.77
CA ALA A 8 -16.40 2.60 19.87
C ALA A 8 -16.10 3.17 18.48
N LEU A 9 -15.45 4.34 18.38
CA LEU A 9 -15.04 4.94 17.10
C LEU A 9 -14.06 4.03 16.34
N LEU A 10 -13.07 3.48 17.04
CA LEU A 10 -12.09 2.56 16.45
C LEU A 10 -12.73 1.22 16.04
N ALA A 11 -13.73 0.75 16.78
CA ALA A 11 -14.50 -0.45 16.43
C ALA A 11 -15.42 -0.23 15.23
N ASP A 12 -16.06 0.93 15.13
CA ASP A 12 -16.94 1.31 14.03
C ASP A 12 -16.17 1.44 12.72
N LEU A 13 -14.96 2.03 12.76
CA LEU A 13 -14.05 2.06 11.61
C LEU A 13 -13.79 0.66 11.06
N HIS A 14 -13.45 -0.30 11.94
CA HIS A 14 -13.24 -1.68 11.54
C HIS A 14 -14.53 -2.29 10.95
N SER A 15 -15.65 -2.12 11.65
CA SER A 15 -16.95 -2.70 11.27
C SER A 15 -17.41 -2.20 9.90
N SER A 16 -17.26 -0.90 9.63
CA SER A 16 -17.61 -0.28 8.36
C SER A 16 -16.85 -0.91 7.18
N VAL A 17 -15.54 -1.15 7.32
CA VAL A 17 -14.72 -1.79 6.28
C VAL A 17 -15.13 -3.25 6.08
N THR A 18 -15.24 -4.00 7.17
CA THR A 18 -15.57 -5.42 7.15
C THR A 18 -16.97 -5.65 6.56
N GLU A 19 -17.95 -4.81 6.90
CA GLU A 19 -19.32 -4.89 6.36
C GLU A 19 -19.38 -4.59 4.87
N GLN A 20 -18.63 -3.59 4.40
CA GLN A 20 -18.55 -3.24 2.98
C GLN A 20 -17.92 -4.38 2.17
N LEU A 21 -16.79 -4.94 2.64
CA LEU A 21 -16.14 -6.09 2.00
C LEU A 21 -17.04 -7.34 1.99
N ALA A 22 -17.70 -7.64 3.12
CA ALA A 22 -18.66 -8.75 3.21
C ALA A 22 -19.87 -8.56 2.28
N ARG A 23 -20.34 -7.32 2.10
CA ARG A 23 -21.42 -7.00 1.16
C ARG A 23 -20.97 -7.19 -0.28
N ALA A 24 -19.80 -6.68 -0.66
CA ALA A 24 -19.22 -6.86 -1.99
C ALA A 24 -19.08 -8.35 -2.33
N ARG A 25 -18.53 -9.14 -1.40
CA ARG A 25 -18.35 -10.59 -1.55
C ARG A 25 -19.66 -11.35 -1.82
N ARG A 26 -20.74 -10.98 -1.11
CA ARG A 26 -22.06 -11.65 -1.19
C ARG A 26 -22.90 -11.20 -2.39
N THR A 27 -22.78 -9.95 -2.81
CA THR A 27 -23.69 -9.35 -3.81
C THR A 27 -23.13 -9.33 -5.22
N MET A 28 -21.80 -9.32 -5.38
CA MET A 28 -21.15 -9.30 -6.68
C MET A 28 -20.97 -10.74 -7.20
N GLY A 29 -21.69 -11.09 -8.27
CA GLY A 29 -21.59 -12.41 -8.91
C GLY A 29 -20.39 -12.55 -9.86
N HIS A 30 -19.97 -11.45 -10.49
CA HIS A 30 -18.85 -11.45 -11.44
C HIS A 30 -17.51 -11.27 -10.72
N PRO A 31 -16.49 -12.15 -10.91
CA PRO A 31 -15.23 -12.09 -10.19
C PRO A 31 -14.46 -10.76 -10.33
N VAL A 32 -14.42 -10.21 -11.55
CA VAL A 32 -13.70 -8.95 -11.82
C VAL A 32 -14.34 -7.79 -11.06
N ALA A 33 -15.67 -7.63 -11.17
CA ALA A 33 -16.39 -6.56 -10.46
C ALA A 33 -16.27 -6.71 -8.93
N LYS A 34 -16.22 -7.94 -8.43
CA LYS A 34 -15.97 -8.21 -7.01
C LYS A 34 -14.57 -7.77 -6.56
N GLY A 35 -13.56 -7.97 -7.41
CA GLY A 35 -12.21 -7.46 -7.22
C GLY A 35 -12.19 -5.94 -7.19
N ASP A 36 -12.70 -5.29 -8.25
CA ASP A 36 -12.73 -3.83 -8.39
C ASP A 36 -13.41 -3.13 -7.19
N VAL A 37 -14.50 -3.71 -6.67
CA VAL A 37 -15.18 -3.16 -5.48
C VAL A 37 -14.32 -3.32 -4.22
N ALA A 38 -13.65 -4.46 -4.01
CA ALA A 38 -12.73 -4.60 -2.87
C ALA A 38 -11.55 -3.64 -2.95
N GLU A 39 -10.96 -3.50 -4.13
CA GLU A 39 -9.89 -2.52 -4.40
C GLU A 39 -10.36 -1.11 -4.03
N SER A 40 -11.55 -0.72 -4.49
CA SER A 40 -12.13 0.59 -4.20
C SER A 40 -12.41 0.82 -2.70
N ILE A 41 -12.88 -0.19 -1.97
CA ILE A 41 -13.15 -0.06 -0.52
C ILE A 41 -11.85 0.23 0.23
N TRP A 42 -10.78 -0.50 -0.08
CA TRP A 42 -9.47 -0.28 0.53
C TRP A 42 -8.88 1.08 0.16
N ALA A 43 -8.96 1.46 -1.12
CA ALA A 43 -8.48 2.76 -1.58
C ALA A 43 -9.22 3.91 -0.89
N GLN A 44 -10.56 3.82 -0.75
CA GLN A 44 -11.38 4.83 -0.08
C GLN A 44 -11.08 4.93 1.41
N LEU A 45 -10.90 3.79 2.10
CA LEU A 45 -10.49 3.76 3.50
C LEU A 45 -9.18 4.52 3.69
N LEU A 46 -8.15 4.16 2.91
CA LEU A 46 -6.83 4.78 3.04
C LEU A 46 -6.87 6.26 2.66
N ALA A 47 -7.55 6.62 1.56
CA ALA A 47 -7.70 8.01 1.15
C ALA A 47 -8.45 8.88 2.18
N GLY A 48 -9.43 8.29 2.88
CA GLY A 48 -10.24 9.00 3.88
C GLY A 48 -9.53 9.22 5.22
N TYR A 49 -8.65 8.30 5.63
CA TYR A 49 -8.04 8.33 6.97
C TYR A 49 -6.54 8.68 6.99
N LEU A 50 -5.80 8.45 5.91
CA LEU A 50 -4.39 8.84 5.87
C LEU A 50 -4.26 10.37 5.91
N PRO A 51 -3.21 10.91 6.56
CA PRO A 51 -2.91 12.34 6.50
C PRO A 51 -2.86 12.87 5.07
N GLN A 52 -3.36 14.09 4.83
CA GLN A 52 -3.55 14.66 3.48
C GLN A 52 -2.29 14.76 2.61
N ARG A 53 -1.09 14.66 3.21
CA ARG A 53 0.19 14.56 2.49
C ARG A 53 0.32 13.28 1.67
N TYR A 54 -0.48 12.26 1.98
CA TYR A 54 -0.53 11.00 1.25
C TYR A 54 -1.74 11.01 0.32
N LYS A 55 -1.49 10.73 -0.96
CA LYS A 55 -2.52 10.42 -1.95
C LYS A 55 -2.60 8.93 -2.15
N VAL A 56 -3.78 8.45 -2.52
CA VAL A 56 -4.06 7.05 -2.76
C VAL A 56 -4.74 6.92 -4.12
N ALA A 57 -4.22 6.04 -4.97
CA ALA A 57 -4.79 5.78 -6.29
C ALA A 57 -4.45 4.38 -6.80
N LYS A 58 -5.28 3.86 -7.71
CA LYS A 58 -4.88 2.79 -8.62
C LYS A 58 -4.00 3.40 -9.71
N ALA A 59 -2.81 2.87 -9.93
CA ALA A 59 -1.83 3.53 -10.80
C ALA A 59 -0.75 2.57 -11.32
N PHE A 60 -0.04 3.03 -12.34
CA PHE A 60 1.26 2.51 -12.72
C PHE A 60 2.36 3.39 -12.12
N VAL A 61 3.51 2.79 -11.85
CA VAL A 61 4.71 3.52 -11.41
C VAL A 61 5.77 3.42 -12.49
N CYS A 62 6.48 4.51 -12.76
CA CYS A 62 7.61 4.51 -13.70
C CYS A 62 8.86 5.14 -13.09
N ASP A 63 10.01 4.86 -13.68
CA ASP A 63 11.25 5.56 -13.38
C ASP A 63 11.77 6.43 -14.52
N SER A 64 12.80 7.21 -14.20
CA SER A 64 13.51 8.03 -15.20
C SER A 64 14.23 7.18 -16.26
N GLU A 65 14.38 5.87 -16.12
CA GLU A 65 14.99 4.97 -17.11
C GLU A 65 13.97 4.36 -18.08
N GLY A 66 12.71 4.80 -18.03
CA GLY A 66 11.65 4.35 -18.93
C GLY A 66 11.12 2.97 -18.58
N ARG A 67 11.40 2.47 -17.37
CA ARG A 67 10.83 1.22 -16.86
C ARG A 67 9.50 1.52 -16.16
N PHE A 68 8.60 0.55 -16.22
CA PHE A 68 7.27 0.62 -15.64
C PHE A 68 7.01 -0.59 -14.74
N SER A 69 6.25 -0.37 -13.67
CA SER A 69 5.69 -1.43 -12.85
C SER A 69 4.48 -2.08 -13.54
N ASP A 70 3.99 -3.17 -12.93
CA ASP A 70 2.63 -3.62 -13.18
C ASP A 70 1.60 -2.58 -12.69
N GLN A 71 0.32 -2.76 -13.05
CA GLN A 71 -0.76 -1.95 -12.47
C GLN A 71 -0.99 -2.34 -11.02
N LEU A 72 -0.98 -1.36 -10.12
CA LEU A 72 -1.15 -1.58 -8.69
C LEU A 72 -2.53 -1.09 -8.23
N ASP A 73 -3.21 -1.91 -7.43
CA ASP A 73 -4.57 -1.65 -6.97
C ASP A 73 -4.62 -0.41 -6.06
N VAL A 74 -3.61 -0.27 -5.20
CA VAL A 74 -3.47 0.85 -4.26
C VAL A 74 -2.01 1.29 -4.19
N VAL A 75 -1.75 2.52 -4.60
CA VAL A 75 -0.46 3.22 -4.43
C VAL A 75 -0.67 4.38 -3.47
N VAL A 76 0.13 4.43 -2.40
CA VAL A 76 0.23 5.57 -1.47
C VAL A 76 1.43 6.40 -1.88
N TYR A 77 1.22 7.66 -2.24
CA TYR A 77 2.25 8.50 -2.85
C TYR A 77 2.15 9.97 -2.46
N ASP A 78 3.25 10.69 -2.69
CA ASP A 78 3.35 12.13 -2.51
C ASP A 78 2.79 12.90 -3.71
N ARG A 79 2.01 13.96 -3.43
CA ARG A 79 1.66 15.00 -4.42
C ARG A 79 1.98 16.41 -3.97
N GLN A 80 2.55 16.57 -2.78
CA GLN A 80 2.94 17.88 -2.28
C GLN A 80 4.21 18.38 -2.98
N TYR A 81 5.15 17.47 -3.28
CA TYR A 81 6.46 17.80 -3.84
C TYR A 81 6.75 17.08 -5.16
N SER A 82 5.96 16.07 -5.52
CA SER A 82 6.18 15.24 -6.71
C SER A 82 5.10 15.49 -7.76
N PRO A 83 5.47 15.73 -9.04
CA PRO A 83 4.49 15.81 -10.13
C PRO A 83 3.95 14.43 -10.50
N LEU A 84 2.83 14.39 -11.24
CA LEU A 84 2.48 13.20 -12.00
C LEU A 84 3.28 13.17 -13.30
N ILE A 85 3.60 11.96 -13.78
CA ILE A 85 4.19 11.79 -15.11
C ILE A 85 3.09 11.85 -16.17
N PHE A 86 1.93 11.26 -15.88
CA PHE A 86 0.79 11.26 -16.79
C PHE A 86 -0.53 11.09 -16.03
N GLU A 87 -1.60 11.69 -16.54
CA GLU A 87 -2.97 11.52 -16.07
C GLU A 87 -3.95 11.67 -17.24
N MET A 88 -4.79 10.64 -17.48
CA MET A 88 -5.87 10.69 -18.47
C MET A 88 -6.97 9.68 -18.09
N ASP A 89 -8.23 10.11 -18.06
CA ASP A 89 -9.40 9.24 -17.82
C ASP A 89 -9.21 8.25 -16.65
N ASN A 90 -8.75 8.77 -15.50
CA ASN A 90 -8.43 8.03 -14.27
C ASN A 90 -7.25 7.04 -14.36
N GLN A 91 -6.52 7.00 -15.48
CA GLN A 91 -5.24 6.34 -15.58
C GLN A 91 -4.14 7.29 -15.13
N ILE A 92 -3.41 6.91 -14.10
CA ILE A 92 -2.37 7.74 -13.49
C ILE A 92 -1.03 6.99 -13.58
N ILE A 93 0.01 7.72 -14.00
CA ILE A 93 1.40 7.25 -13.97
C ILE A 93 2.19 8.11 -12.99
N ILE A 94 2.75 7.44 -11.99
CA ILE A 94 3.37 8.04 -10.82
C ILE A 94 4.90 7.84 -10.91
N PRO A 95 5.72 8.86 -10.65
CA PRO A 95 7.17 8.66 -10.59
C PRO A 95 7.55 7.87 -9.34
N ALA A 96 8.47 6.91 -9.48
CA ALA A 96 8.89 6.00 -8.40
C ALA A 96 9.38 6.73 -7.13
N GLU A 97 9.97 7.92 -7.28
CA GLU A 97 10.42 8.75 -6.15
C GLU A 97 9.30 9.13 -5.19
N SER A 98 8.08 9.28 -5.70
CA SER A 98 6.93 9.75 -4.93
C SER A 98 6.23 8.65 -4.13
N VAL A 99 6.57 7.38 -4.37
CA VAL A 99 5.87 6.24 -3.80
C VAL A 99 6.31 5.99 -2.35
N TYR A 100 5.33 5.86 -1.46
CA TYR A 100 5.52 5.48 -0.06
C TYR A 100 5.20 4.01 0.17
N ALA A 101 4.06 3.57 -0.34
CA ALA A 101 3.56 2.22 -0.13
C ALA A 101 2.76 1.74 -1.34
N VAL A 102 2.73 0.43 -1.53
CA VAL A 102 2.00 -0.23 -2.58
C VAL A 102 1.30 -1.46 -2.05
N PHE A 103 0.06 -1.67 -2.46
CA PHE A 103 -0.74 -2.81 -2.03
C PHE A 103 -1.44 -3.47 -3.19
N GLU A 104 -1.52 -4.79 -3.09
CA GLU A 104 -2.48 -5.59 -3.84
C GLU A 104 -3.72 -5.83 -2.99
N ALA A 105 -4.91 -5.75 -3.59
CA ALA A 105 -6.16 -6.06 -2.92
C ALA A 105 -6.85 -7.27 -3.55
N LYS A 106 -7.27 -8.21 -2.70
CA LYS A 106 -7.96 -9.44 -3.10
C LYS A 106 -9.10 -9.77 -2.15
N GLN A 107 -10.03 -10.61 -2.57
CA GLN A 107 -11.10 -11.08 -1.68
C GLN A 107 -10.58 -12.06 -0.64
N GLU A 108 -9.65 -12.92 -1.02
CA GLU A 108 -9.08 -13.97 -0.19
C GLU A 108 -7.57 -13.97 -0.28
N ILE A 109 -6.90 -14.32 0.81
CA ILE A 109 -5.47 -14.61 0.82
C ILE A 109 -5.23 -16.11 0.68
N ASP A 110 -4.32 -16.47 -0.20
CA ASP A 110 -3.76 -17.82 -0.40
C ASP A 110 -2.30 -17.70 -0.86
N ALA A 111 -1.63 -18.84 -1.12
CA ALA A 111 -0.23 -18.85 -1.54
C ALA A 111 -0.01 -18.15 -2.91
N ALA A 112 -0.98 -18.28 -3.82
CA ALA A 112 -0.89 -17.65 -5.14
C ALA A 112 -1.05 -16.13 -5.04
N GLN A 113 -1.96 -15.63 -4.20
CA GLN A 113 -2.14 -14.20 -3.97
C GLN A 113 -0.96 -13.58 -3.25
N VAL A 114 -0.34 -14.29 -2.30
CA VAL A 114 0.92 -13.84 -1.67
C VAL A 114 2.02 -13.70 -2.73
N GLY A 115 2.24 -14.73 -3.55
CA GLY A 115 3.24 -14.66 -4.63
C GLY A 115 2.91 -13.61 -5.70
N TYR A 116 1.63 -13.35 -5.97
CA TYR A 116 1.20 -12.32 -6.91
C TYR A 116 1.47 -10.91 -6.38
N ALA A 117 1.11 -10.64 -5.12
CA ALA A 117 1.39 -9.37 -4.46
C ALA A 117 2.90 -9.11 -4.37
N ALA A 118 3.69 -10.14 -4.01
CA ALA A 118 5.14 -10.07 -3.94
C ALA A 118 5.77 -9.63 -5.27
N LYS A 119 5.33 -10.19 -6.40
CA LYS A 119 5.80 -9.78 -7.74
C LYS A 119 5.45 -8.33 -8.08
N LYS A 120 4.24 -7.89 -7.75
CA LYS A 120 3.80 -6.51 -7.97
C LYS A 120 4.63 -5.51 -7.13
N ILE A 121 4.90 -5.84 -5.88
CA ILE A 121 5.77 -5.04 -4.99
C ILE A 121 7.19 -4.96 -5.59
N ALA A 122 7.77 -6.09 -6.00
CA ALA A 122 9.09 -6.15 -6.63
C ALA A 122 9.16 -5.32 -7.92
N SER A 123 8.08 -5.31 -8.72
CA SER A 123 8.01 -4.48 -9.95
C SER A 123 8.17 -2.99 -9.67
N VAL A 124 7.80 -2.52 -8.47
CA VAL A 124 7.99 -1.13 -8.04
C VAL A 124 9.33 -0.92 -7.35
N ARG A 125 9.76 -1.85 -6.48
CA ARG A 125 11.05 -1.74 -5.79
C ARG A 125 12.25 -1.80 -6.73
N GLY A 126 12.12 -2.52 -7.84
CA GLY A 126 13.13 -2.58 -8.90
C GLY A 126 13.29 -1.27 -9.69
N LEU A 127 12.38 -0.29 -9.54
CA LEU A 127 12.45 0.99 -10.25
C LEU A 127 13.52 1.92 -9.68
N LYS A 128 14.15 2.69 -10.56
CA LYS A 128 15.21 3.62 -10.18
C LYS A 128 14.60 4.88 -9.58
N ARG A 129 15.13 5.31 -8.44
CA ARG A 129 14.70 6.54 -7.78
C ARG A 129 15.87 7.52 -7.67
N THR A 130 15.64 8.73 -8.13
CA THR A 130 16.56 9.86 -7.98
C THR A 130 16.39 10.51 -6.60
N SER A 131 17.40 11.26 -6.16
CA SER A 131 17.35 12.06 -4.94
C SER A 131 18.30 13.24 -5.10
N LEU A 132 17.76 14.45 -5.10
CA LEU A 132 18.52 15.70 -5.15
C LEU A 132 18.69 16.30 -3.75
N PRO A 133 19.70 17.17 -3.55
CA PRO A 133 19.76 18.03 -2.37
C PRO A 133 18.48 18.86 -2.24
N VAL A 134 17.99 19.04 -1.02
CA VAL A 134 16.72 19.72 -0.75
C VAL A 134 16.98 21.15 -0.25
N PRO A 135 16.60 22.19 -1.01
CA PRO A 135 16.61 23.57 -0.51
C PRO A 135 15.56 23.76 0.57
N HIS A 136 15.91 24.45 1.66
CA HIS A 136 14.99 24.83 2.72
C HIS A 136 15.40 26.18 3.32
N ILE A 137 14.60 26.73 4.25
CA ILE A 137 14.83 28.07 4.81
C ILE A 137 16.19 28.24 5.51
N GLY A 138 16.80 27.14 5.94
CA GLY A 138 18.12 27.12 6.59
C GLY A 138 19.30 26.83 5.65
N GLY A 139 19.07 26.75 4.33
CA GLY A 139 20.10 26.42 3.35
C GLY A 139 19.72 25.22 2.48
N SER A 140 20.58 24.21 2.42
CA SER A 140 20.33 22.98 1.66
C SER A 140 20.73 21.76 2.47
N SER A 141 19.87 20.74 2.47
CA SER A 141 20.19 19.42 2.98
C SER A 141 20.80 18.54 1.88
N PRO A 142 21.65 17.57 2.21
CA PRO A 142 22.15 16.60 1.23
C PRO A 142 21.00 15.75 0.66
N PRO A 143 21.22 15.05 -0.47
CA PRO A 143 20.25 14.09 -0.99
C PRO A 143 19.79 13.12 0.08
N LYS A 144 18.47 12.98 0.22
CA LYS A 144 17.88 12.04 1.18
C LYS A 144 18.24 10.61 0.77
N PRO A 145 18.72 9.74 1.69
CA PRO A 145 18.77 8.31 1.43
C PRO A 145 17.40 7.78 1.00
N LEU A 146 17.38 6.88 0.01
CA LEU A 146 16.15 6.34 -0.52
C LEU A 146 15.43 5.53 0.56
N GLN A 147 14.22 5.96 0.91
CA GLN A 147 13.38 5.26 1.87
C GLN A 147 12.90 3.93 1.28
N PRO A 148 12.68 2.88 2.10
CA PRO A 148 12.00 1.68 1.62
C PRO A 148 10.58 2.03 1.16
N ILE A 149 10.10 1.30 0.14
CA ILE A 149 8.69 1.35 -0.27
C ILE A 149 7.98 0.23 0.46
N ILE A 150 6.96 0.56 1.26
CA ILE A 150 6.18 -0.43 2.01
C ILE A 150 5.37 -1.25 1.01
N GLY A 151 5.55 -2.57 1.01
CA GLY A 151 4.78 -3.51 0.23
C GLY A 151 3.72 -4.16 1.09
N GLY A 152 2.50 -4.32 0.58
CA GLY A 152 1.43 -4.95 1.35
C GLY A 152 0.37 -5.72 0.57
N LEU A 153 -0.42 -6.47 1.32
CA LEU A 153 -1.52 -7.28 0.80
C LEU A 153 -2.77 -7.08 1.66
N LEU A 154 -3.87 -6.71 1.01
CA LEU A 154 -5.15 -6.39 1.63
C LEU A 154 -6.21 -7.40 1.19
N THR A 155 -6.73 -8.18 2.13
CA THR A 155 -7.78 -9.15 1.85
C THR A 155 -8.92 -9.10 2.85
N PHE A 156 -10.05 -9.70 2.49
CA PHE A 156 -11.17 -9.87 3.40
C PHE A 156 -11.05 -11.18 4.19
N GLU A 157 -10.86 -12.30 3.48
CA GLU A 157 -10.88 -13.66 4.02
C GLU A 157 -9.55 -14.39 3.76
N SER A 158 -9.42 -15.60 4.31
CA SER A 158 -8.30 -16.51 4.09
C SER A 158 -8.80 -17.87 3.63
N THR A 159 -8.12 -18.49 2.66
CA THR A 159 -8.43 -19.87 2.26
C THR A 159 -7.86 -20.90 3.23
N TRP A 160 -6.93 -20.49 4.10
CA TRP A 160 -6.30 -21.38 5.07
C TRP A 160 -7.12 -21.53 6.35
N SER A 161 -6.93 -22.67 7.01
CA SER A 161 -7.45 -22.94 8.34
C SER A 161 -6.32 -23.48 9.23
N PRO A 162 -5.85 -22.75 10.25
CA PRO A 162 -6.32 -21.43 10.67
C PRO A 162 -5.94 -20.31 9.67
N PRO A 163 -6.78 -19.24 9.54
CA PRO A 163 -6.61 -18.15 8.55
C PRO A 163 -5.23 -17.48 8.54
N LEU A 164 -4.65 -17.37 9.74
CA LEU A 164 -3.46 -16.61 10.06
C LEU A 164 -2.36 -17.53 10.64
N GLY A 165 -2.33 -18.79 10.18
CA GLY A 165 -1.47 -19.85 10.68
C GLY A 165 -0.11 -19.98 10.01
N SER A 166 0.53 -21.13 10.23
CA SER A 166 1.84 -21.47 9.68
C SER A 166 1.90 -21.50 8.15
N SER A 167 0.77 -21.75 7.48
CA SER A 167 0.71 -21.71 6.01
C SER A 167 0.91 -20.30 5.47
N LEU A 168 0.28 -19.30 6.08
CA LEU A 168 0.51 -17.89 5.75
C LEU A 168 1.95 -17.49 6.11
N ALA A 169 2.41 -17.82 7.32
CA ALA A 169 3.77 -17.49 7.75
C ALA A 169 4.83 -18.06 6.80
N LYS A 170 4.65 -19.30 6.33
CA LYS A 170 5.54 -19.93 5.34
C LYS A 170 5.48 -19.21 3.99
N ALA A 171 4.29 -18.84 3.52
CA ALA A 171 4.13 -18.13 2.25
C ALA A 171 4.77 -16.73 2.28
N LEU A 172 4.72 -16.04 3.42
CA LEU A 172 5.33 -14.72 3.60
C LEU A 172 6.85 -14.76 3.78
N ALA A 173 7.40 -15.86 4.33
CA ALA A 173 8.82 -16.03 4.56
C ALA A 173 9.62 -16.36 3.28
N ASP A 174 8.95 -16.79 2.21
CA ASP A 174 9.57 -17.20 0.94
C ASP A 174 9.68 -16.02 -0.03
N ALA A 175 10.36 -14.95 0.41
CA ALA A 175 10.56 -13.73 -0.38
C ALA A 175 11.94 -13.10 -0.13
N ASP A 176 12.54 -12.55 -1.19
CA ASP A 176 13.69 -11.66 -1.09
C ASP A 176 13.26 -10.24 -0.67
N ASP A 177 14.23 -9.35 -0.45
CA ASP A 177 13.98 -7.98 0.01
C ASP A 177 13.09 -7.18 -0.96
N ASP A 178 13.20 -7.42 -2.27
CA ASP A 178 12.38 -6.73 -3.28
C ASP A 178 10.95 -7.28 -3.33
N SER A 179 10.75 -8.55 -3.00
CA SER A 179 9.45 -9.23 -3.06
C SER A 179 8.73 -9.26 -1.70
N ARG A 180 9.41 -8.88 -0.62
CA ARG A 180 8.87 -8.96 0.75
C ARG A 180 7.61 -8.13 0.93
N ILE A 181 6.58 -8.75 1.48
CA ILE A 181 5.36 -8.08 1.95
C ILE A 181 5.61 -7.61 3.39
N ASP A 182 5.69 -6.31 3.64
CA ASP A 182 6.01 -5.78 4.97
C ASP A 182 4.79 -5.73 5.89
N ILE A 183 3.59 -5.57 5.35
CA ILE A 183 2.36 -5.44 6.14
C ILE A 183 1.13 -5.90 5.35
N GLY A 184 0.18 -6.53 5.99
CA GLY A 184 -1.09 -6.87 5.35
C GLY A 184 -2.24 -7.03 6.33
N CYS A 185 -3.45 -7.01 5.81
CA CYS A 185 -4.67 -7.15 6.58
C CYS A 185 -5.56 -8.22 5.96
N VAL A 186 -6.02 -9.16 6.79
CA VAL A 186 -7.10 -10.09 6.46
C VAL A 186 -8.29 -9.66 7.29
N ALA A 187 -9.15 -8.79 6.73
CA ALA A 187 -10.10 -8.00 7.51
C ALA A 187 -11.01 -8.82 8.43
N ALA A 188 -11.38 -10.05 8.06
CA ALA A 188 -12.20 -10.92 8.92
C ALA A 188 -11.43 -11.57 10.09
N HIS A 189 -10.09 -11.61 10.05
CA HIS A 189 -9.28 -12.49 10.89
C HIS A 189 -8.16 -11.82 11.68
N GLY A 190 -7.54 -10.77 11.15
CA GLY A 190 -6.37 -10.14 11.76
C GLY A 190 -5.47 -9.44 10.75
N TRP A 191 -4.28 -9.08 11.17
CA TRP A 191 -3.29 -8.44 10.31
C TRP A 191 -1.91 -9.01 10.59
N PHE A 192 -0.95 -8.73 9.71
CA PHE A 192 0.40 -9.22 9.85
C PHE A 192 1.41 -8.15 9.44
N ALA A 193 2.60 -8.28 9.99
CA ALA A 193 3.75 -7.44 9.74
C ALA A 193 4.96 -8.33 9.52
N CYS A 194 5.77 -8.02 8.52
CA CYS A 194 7.09 -8.62 8.33
C CYS A 194 8.15 -7.54 8.39
N ASP A 195 9.26 -7.88 9.05
CA ASP A 195 10.48 -7.10 9.11
C ASP A 195 11.69 -8.05 9.01
N ASP A 196 12.89 -7.53 9.27
CA ASP A 196 14.14 -8.30 9.18
C ASP A 196 14.23 -9.41 10.27
N ALA A 197 13.42 -9.33 11.33
CA ALA A 197 13.32 -10.37 12.36
C ALA A 197 12.30 -11.46 12.01
N GLY A 198 11.49 -11.25 10.97
CA GLY A 198 10.55 -12.21 10.43
C GLY A 198 9.12 -11.67 10.33
N CYS A 199 8.17 -12.58 10.09
CA CYS A 199 6.76 -12.25 9.98
C CYS A 199 6.01 -12.55 11.27
N HIS A 200 5.36 -11.53 11.82
CA HIS A 200 4.51 -11.57 12.99
C HIS A 200 3.06 -11.43 12.58
N VAL A 201 2.23 -12.37 13.04
CA VAL A 201 0.80 -12.35 12.80
C VAL A 201 0.09 -11.94 14.08
N ILE A 202 -0.83 -10.99 13.97
CA ILE A 202 -1.42 -10.29 15.10
C ILE A 202 -2.95 -10.37 14.99
N ASN A 203 -3.57 -10.84 16.07
CA ASN A 203 -5.02 -11.03 16.18
C ASN A 203 -5.60 -10.05 17.21
N ASP A 204 -6.09 -8.92 16.71
CA ASP A 204 -6.32 -7.70 17.50
C ASP A 204 -7.73 -7.59 18.05
N GLN A 205 -8.13 -8.55 18.90
CA GLN A 205 -9.40 -8.48 19.66
C GLN A 205 -10.62 -8.06 18.81
N GLY A 206 -10.64 -8.42 17.51
CA GLY A 206 -11.74 -8.12 16.59
C GLY A 206 -11.71 -6.76 15.87
N LYS A 207 -10.59 -6.02 15.81
CA LYS A 207 -10.47 -4.78 15.00
C LYS A 207 -9.34 -4.75 13.92
N PRO A 208 -9.12 -5.82 13.13
CA PRO A 208 -8.01 -5.94 12.17
C PRO A 208 -7.74 -4.72 11.27
N ALA A 209 -8.76 -4.20 10.58
CA ALA A 209 -8.59 -3.11 9.62
C ALA A 209 -8.13 -1.79 10.28
N THR A 210 -8.65 -1.50 11.48
CA THR A 210 -8.25 -0.32 12.26
C THR A 210 -6.82 -0.46 12.75
N ALA A 211 -6.44 -1.61 13.28
CA ALA A 211 -5.08 -1.86 13.75
C ALA A 211 -4.05 -1.77 12.62
N PHE A 212 -4.35 -2.41 11.48
CA PHE A 212 -3.55 -2.28 10.26
C PHE A 212 -3.36 -0.82 9.83
N LEU A 213 -4.44 -0.03 9.82
CA LEU A 213 -4.37 1.38 9.42
C LEU A 213 -3.47 2.19 10.36
N LEU A 214 -3.60 2.00 11.67
CA LEU A 214 -2.79 2.71 12.66
C LEU A 214 -1.30 2.34 12.53
N GLU A 215 -0.99 1.06 12.34
CA GLU A 215 0.37 0.61 12.08
C GLU A 215 0.91 1.19 10.77
N LEU A 216 0.11 1.17 9.69
CA LEU A 216 0.52 1.77 8.42
C LEU A 216 0.83 3.27 8.58
N ILE A 217 0.01 4.01 9.32
CA ILE A 217 0.26 5.42 9.63
C ILE A 217 1.58 5.58 10.39
N ALA A 218 1.85 4.74 11.39
CA ALA A 218 3.10 4.78 12.15
C ALA A 218 4.33 4.52 11.26
N ARG A 219 4.27 3.52 10.37
CA ARG A 219 5.34 3.24 9.40
C ARG A 219 5.55 4.39 8.44
N LEU A 220 4.48 4.94 7.88
CA LEU A 220 4.54 6.10 6.99
C LEU A 220 5.15 7.34 7.67
N GLN A 221 4.83 7.57 8.95
CA GLN A 221 5.44 8.64 9.74
C GLN A 221 6.97 8.46 9.85
N GLY A 222 7.43 7.22 10.04
CA GLY A 222 8.86 6.89 10.07
C GLY A 222 9.60 7.17 8.75
N LEU A 223 8.91 7.16 7.60
CA LEU A 223 9.51 7.45 6.29
C LEU A 223 9.67 8.95 6.01
N ALA A 224 8.99 9.84 6.74
CA ALA A 224 8.99 11.28 6.50
C ALA A 224 8.60 11.68 5.06
N THR A 225 9.22 12.72 4.48
CA THR A 225 8.93 13.18 3.09
C THR A 225 9.77 12.42 2.07
N VAL A 226 9.19 12.07 0.91
CA VAL A 226 9.90 11.49 -0.24
C VAL A 226 11.18 12.23 -0.61
N PRO A 227 12.18 11.56 -1.23
CA PRO A 227 13.35 12.24 -1.80
C PRO A 227 12.92 13.28 -2.85
N MET A 228 13.74 14.32 -3.03
CA MET A 228 13.49 15.32 -4.06
C MET A 228 13.83 14.72 -5.43
N ILE A 229 12.80 14.56 -6.26
CA ILE A 229 12.91 14.03 -7.63
C ILE A 229 13.80 14.92 -8.51
N ASP A 230 14.65 14.29 -9.32
CA ASP A 230 15.29 14.94 -10.47
C ASP A 230 14.38 14.85 -11.68
N ILE A 231 13.49 15.82 -11.84
CA ILE A 231 12.55 15.85 -12.98
C ILE A 231 13.28 15.98 -14.33
N ARG A 232 14.51 16.49 -14.35
CA ARG A 232 15.29 16.58 -15.60
C ARG A 232 15.77 15.21 -16.06
N ALA A 233 15.90 14.24 -15.15
CA ALA A 233 16.17 12.85 -15.52
C ALA A 233 15.03 12.24 -16.34
N TYR A 234 13.79 12.69 -16.15
CA TYR A 234 12.63 12.32 -16.98
C TYR A 234 12.59 13.11 -18.30
N ALA A 235 13.02 14.37 -18.28
CA ALA A 235 13.04 15.22 -19.48
C ALA A 235 13.97 14.72 -20.60
N LYS A 236 14.89 13.79 -20.32
CA LYS A 236 15.74 13.17 -21.36
C LYS A 236 14.92 12.43 -22.44
N TRP A 237 13.69 12.05 -22.13
CA TRP A 237 12.76 11.38 -23.04
C TRP A 237 11.98 12.33 -23.96
N LEU A 238 12.27 13.64 -23.93
CA LEU A 238 11.59 14.64 -24.78
C LEU A 238 12.24 14.83 -26.15
N ASN A 239 13.48 14.37 -26.32
CA ASN A 239 14.19 14.50 -27.59
C ASN A 239 14.16 13.13 -28.30
N ASP A 240 13.63 13.11 -29.51
CA ASP A 240 13.64 11.96 -30.42
C ASP A 240 15.06 11.52 -30.83
#